data_AF-A0AAW5E8A1-F1
#
_entry.id   AF-A0AAW5E8A1-F1
#
_cell.length_a   1.000
_cell.length_b   1.000
_cell.length_c   1.000
_cell.angle_alpha   90.00
_cell.angle_beta   90.00
_cell.angle_gamma   90.00
#
_symmetry.space_group_name_H-M   'P 1'
#
loop_
_entity.id
_entity.type
_entity.pdbx_description
1 polymer ?
#
loop_
_entity_poly.entity_id
_entity_poly.type
_entity_poly.pdbx_seq_one_letter_code
_entity_poly.pdbx_strand_id
1 'polypeptide(L)'
;MKVSRWCYLGALFIYILSFISSFSIGLYLLFGAVILLLFGLAISFKLLSKDMSLFILIGVSIVICAVSTVSWYLLVHNVDDYYIFYPFTFLV
;
A
#
# COMPACT_ATOMS: atom_id res chain seq x y z
N MET A 1 -8.96 4.08 -17.88
CA MET A 1 -8.59 5.27 -17.08
C MET A 1 -9.54 5.58 -15.93
N LYS A 2 -10.88 5.48 -16.07
CA LYS A 2 -11.83 5.73 -14.95
C LYS A 2 -11.55 4.85 -13.72
N VAL A 3 -11.35 3.54 -13.90
CA VAL A 3 -11.09 2.59 -12.79
C VAL A 3 -9.79 2.90 -12.04
N SER A 4 -8.70 3.20 -12.75
CA SER A 4 -7.42 3.55 -12.11
C SER A 4 -7.52 4.82 -11.24
N ARG A 5 -8.31 5.83 -11.67
CA ARG A 5 -8.58 7.01 -10.84
C ARG A 5 -9.26 6.67 -9.52
N TRP A 6 -10.18 5.71 -9.51
CA TRP A 6 -10.82 5.24 -8.29
C TRP A 6 -9.83 4.50 -7.37
N CYS A 7 -8.92 3.70 -7.93
CA CYS A 7 -7.85 3.08 -7.16
C CYS A 7 -6.93 4.13 -6.50
N TYR A 8 -6.55 5.18 -7.22
CA TYR A 8 -5.74 6.26 -6.65
C TYR A 8 -6.48 7.08 -5.60
N LEU A 9 -7.75 7.40 -5.82
CA LEU A 9 -8.59 8.08 -4.82
C LEU A 9 -8.77 7.22 -3.56
N GLY A 10 -8.99 5.91 -3.72
CA GLY A 10 -9.07 4.96 -2.62
C GLY A 10 -7.75 4.87 -1.86
N ALA A 11 -6.62 4.77 -2.57
CA ALA A 11 -5.29 4.78 -1.95
C ALA A 11 -5.05 6.06 -1.14
N LEU A 12 -5.39 7.23 -1.69
CA LEU A 12 -5.26 8.52 -1.00
C LEU A 12 -6.13 8.57 0.26
N PHE A 13 -7.38 8.09 0.17
CA PHE A 13 -8.30 8.08 1.31
C PHE A 13 -7.79 7.17 2.44
N ILE A 14 -7.36 5.95 2.12
CA ILE A 14 -6.83 5.01 3.11
C ILE A 14 -5.49 5.51 3.66
N TYR A 15 -4.67 6.17 2.85
CA TYR A 15 -3.46 6.84 3.30
C TYR A 15 -3.80 7.90 4.36
N ILE A 16 -4.77 8.78 4.11
CA ILE A 16 -5.21 9.78 5.12
C ILE A 16 -5.71 9.08 6.40
N LEU A 17 -6.51 8.02 6.28
CA LEU A 17 -6.97 7.25 7.43
C LEU A 17 -5.83 6.59 8.22
N SER A 18 -4.73 6.23 7.56
CA SER A 18 -3.56 5.65 8.23
C SER A 18 -2.87 6.62 9.20
N PHE A 19 -2.97 7.94 8.97
CA PHE A 19 -2.42 8.95 9.89
C PHE A 19 -3.36 9.30 11.05
N ILE A 20 -4.67 9.09 10.87
CA ILE A 20 -5.69 9.41 11.89
C ILE A 20 -5.86 8.25 12.87
N SER A 21 -5.54 7.03 12.44
CA SER A 21 -5.64 5.82 13.26
C SER A 21 -4.45 5.68 14.22
N SER A 22 -4.65 4.90 15.29
CA SER A 22 -3.58 4.56 16.22
C SER A 22 -2.43 3.87 15.49
N PHE A 23 -1.20 4.14 15.93
CA PHE A 23 0.02 3.89 15.17
C PHE A 23 0.14 2.47 14.57
N SER A 24 -0.16 1.44 15.37
CA SER A 24 -0.17 0.04 14.90
C SER A 24 -1.23 -0.23 13.83
N ILE A 25 -2.46 0.27 14.01
CA ILE A 25 -3.57 0.14 13.05
C ILE A 25 -3.32 0.99 11.80
N GLY A 26 -2.68 2.14 11.97
CA GLY A 26 -2.24 3.03 10.89
C GLY A 26 -1.29 2.33 9.94
N LEU A 27 -0.31 1.58 10.44
CA LEU A 27 0.63 0.79 9.64
C LEU A 27 -0.08 -0.25 8.74
N TYR A 28 -1.08 -0.95 9.26
CA TYR A 28 -1.87 -1.90 8.45
C TYR A 28 -2.78 -1.20 7.43
N LEU A 29 -3.33 -0.04 7.75
CA LEU A 29 -4.11 0.77 6.81
C LEU A 29 -3.21 1.35 5.71
N LEU A 30 -2.03 1.86 6.07
CA LEU A 30 -1.02 2.36 5.13
C LEU A 30 -0.64 1.28 4.12
N PHE A 31 -0.48 0.04 4.58
CA PHE A 31 -0.23 -1.09 3.70
C PHE A 31 -1.36 -1.31 2.68
N GLY A 32 -2.63 -1.18 3.10
CA GLY A 32 -3.78 -1.21 2.20
C GLY A 32 -3.75 -0.09 1.15
N ALA A 33 -3.28 1.11 1.51
CA ALA A 33 -3.11 2.21 0.57
C ALA A 33 -2.05 1.90 -0.51
N VAL A 34 -0.93 1.27 -0.11
CA VAL A 34 0.14 0.85 -1.04
C VAL A 34 -0.38 -0.18 -2.06
N ILE A 35 -1.17 -1.16 -1.62
CA ILE A 35 -1.77 -2.16 -2.52
C ILE A 35 -2.67 -1.49 -3.57
N LEU A 36 -3.56 -0.60 -3.15
CA LEU A 36 -4.46 0.12 -4.06
C LEU A 36 -3.69 1.00 -5.06
N LEU A 37 -2.60 1.61 -4.62
CA LEU A 37 -1.73 2.41 -5.47
C LEU A 37 -1.02 1.55 -6.54
N LEU A 38 -0.51 0.37 -6.17
CA LEU A 38 0.09 -0.58 -7.10
C LEU A 38 -0.91 -1.08 -8.15
N PHE A 39 -2.15 -1.37 -7.74
CA PHE A 39 -3.23 -1.70 -8.68
C PHE A 39 -3.58 -0.55 -9.61
N GLY A 40 -3.64 0.68 -9.08
CA GLY A 40 -3.85 1.90 -9.87
C GLY A 40 -2.78 2.07 -10.95
N LEU A 41 -1.50 1.86 -10.60
CA LEU A 41 -0.35 1.92 -11.51
C LEU A 41 -0.40 0.82 -12.57
N ALA A 42 -0.66 -0.43 -12.18
CA ALA A 42 -0.77 -1.54 -13.12
C ALA A 42 -1.84 -1.28 -14.19
N ILE A 43 -2.99 -0.71 -13.80
CA ILE A 43 -4.06 -0.35 -14.75
C ILE A 43 -3.63 0.86 -15.62
N SER A 44 -2.92 1.84 -15.04
CA SER A 44 -2.44 3.03 -15.77
C SER A 44 -1.42 2.70 -16.86
N PHE A 45 -0.49 1.77 -16.58
CA PHE A 45 0.49 1.28 -17.55
C PHE A 45 -0.07 0.28 -18.57
N LYS A 46 -1.39 0.04 -18.57
CA LYS A 46 -2.06 -0.98 -19.38
C LYS A 46 -1.51 -2.40 -19.12
N LEU A 47 -0.90 -2.63 -17.95
CA LEU A 47 -0.49 -3.96 -17.47
C LEU A 47 -1.68 -4.80 -16.98
N LEU A 48 -2.88 -4.21 -16.85
CA LEU A 48 -4.15 -4.91 -16.74
C LEU A 48 -5.08 -4.38 -17.86
N SER A 49 -5.10 -5.07 -19.00
CA SER A 49 -6.04 -4.81 -20.10
C SER A 49 -7.17 -5.85 -20.11
N LYS A 50 -8.34 -5.49 -20.64
CA LYS A 50 -9.50 -6.37 -20.77
C LYS A 50 -9.21 -7.61 -21.64
N ASP A 51 -8.24 -7.49 -22.55
CA ASP A 51 -7.84 -8.55 -23.49
C ASP A 51 -6.58 -9.31 -23.03
N MET A 52 -6.19 -9.20 -21.76
CA MET A 52 -5.00 -9.90 -21.28
C MET A 52 -5.21 -11.40 -21.13
N SER A 53 -4.17 -12.17 -21.51
CA SER A 53 -4.13 -13.59 -21.22
C SER A 53 -4.09 -13.81 -19.71
N LEU A 54 -4.76 -14.89 -19.28
CA LEU A 54 -4.88 -15.25 -17.87
C LEU A 54 -3.51 -15.43 -17.19
N PHE A 55 -2.48 -15.85 -17.95
CA PHE A 55 -1.09 -15.94 -17.50
C PHE A 55 -0.48 -14.58 -17.11
N ILE A 56 -0.73 -13.53 -17.89
CA ILE A 56 -0.20 -12.19 -17.59
C ILE A 56 -0.88 -11.63 -16.34
N LEU A 57 -2.19 -11.86 -16.20
CA LEU A 57 -2.95 -11.43 -15.01
C LEU A 57 -2.41 -12.09 -13.74
N ILE A 58 -2.14 -13.40 -13.77
CA ILE A 58 -1.52 -14.14 -12.67
C ILE A 58 -0.14 -13.58 -12.37
N GLY A 59 0.68 -13.37 -13.40
CA GLY A 59 2.03 -12.81 -13.25
C GLY A 59 2.04 -11.45 -12.56
N VAL A 60 1.20 -10.52 -13.01
CA VAL A 60 1.07 -9.18 -12.40
C VAL A 60 0.56 -9.27 -10.96
N SER A 61 -0.37 -10.19 -10.67
CA SER A 61 -0.88 -10.41 -9.31
C SER A 61 0.20 -10.92 -8.37
N ILE A 62 1.04 -11.88 -8.82
CA ILE A 62 2.17 -12.40 -8.04
C ILE A 62 3.17 -11.27 -7.76
N VAL A 63 3.51 -10.46 -8.76
CA VAL A 63 4.43 -9.33 -8.61
C VAL A 63 3.88 -8.32 -7.59
N ILE A 64 2.60 -7.94 -7.70
CA ILE A 64 1.96 -7.04 -6.73
C ILE A 64 2.01 -7.64 -5.33
N CYS A 65 1.72 -8.94 -5.18
CA CYS A 65 1.77 -9.61 -3.89
C CYS A 65 3.18 -9.59 -3.29
N ALA A 66 4.21 -9.96 -4.07
CA ALA A 66 5.60 -9.97 -3.63
C ALA A 66 6.09 -8.56 -3.21
N VAL A 67 5.83 -7.54 -4.04
CA VAL A 67 6.19 -6.14 -3.72
C VAL A 67 5.47 -5.66 -2.47
N SER A 68 4.20 -6.03 -2.31
CA SER A 68 3.42 -5.69 -1.12
C SER A 68 4.00 -6.37 0.12
N THR A 69 4.29 -7.67 0.09
CA THR A 69 4.87 -8.37 1.24
C THR A 69 6.22 -7.77 1.67
N VAL A 70 7.09 -7.42 0.70
CA VAL A 70 8.36 -6.73 1.00
C VAL A 70 8.10 -5.35 1.61
N SER A 71 7.15 -4.59 1.06
CA SER A 71 6.80 -3.26 1.59
C SER A 71 6.26 -3.36 3.03
N TRP A 72 5.40 -4.33 3.31
CA TRP A 72 4.90 -4.60 4.65
C TRP A 72 6.03 -4.97 5.61
N TYR A 73 6.91 -5.88 5.21
CA TYR A 73 8.04 -6.29 6.05
C TYR A 73 8.96 -5.11 6.37
N LEU A 74 9.29 -4.29 5.38
CA LEU A 74 10.10 -3.08 5.58
C LEU A 74 9.39 -2.06 6.46
N LEU A 75 8.08 -1.88 6.29
CA LEU A 75 7.28 -0.99 7.12
C LEU A 75 7.28 -1.48 8.57
N VAL A 76 6.93 -2.74 8.83
CA VAL A 76 6.91 -3.28 10.20
C VAL A 76 8.29 -3.26 10.86
N HIS A 77 9.36 -3.54 10.10
CA HIS A 77 10.70 -3.69 10.68
C HIS A 77 11.46 -2.36 10.83
N ASN A 78 11.23 -1.38 9.95
CA ASN A 78 11.94 -0.09 9.99
C ASN A 78 11.09 1.04 10.55
N VAL A 79 9.77 0.95 10.41
CA VAL A 79 8.82 1.85 11.07
C VAL A 79 8.41 1.15 12.38
N ASP A 80 9.42 0.95 13.22
CA ASP A 80 9.29 0.32 14.54
C ASP A 80 8.68 1.34 15.52
N ASP A 81 7.73 0.89 16.36
CA ASP A 81 7.02 1.70 17.35
C ASP A 81 8.02 2.51 18.22
N TYR A 82 9.21 1.95 18.44
CA TYR A 82 10.26 2.51 19.30
C TYR A 82 10.84 3.86 18.82
N TYR A 83 11.14 4.03 17.53
CA TYR A 83 11.84 5.22 17.03
C TYR A 83 10.94 6.46 16.91
N ILE A 84 9.62 6.26 16.80
CA ILE A 84 8.64 7.34 16.69
C ILE A 84 8.22 7.86 18.07
N PHE A 85 8.28 7.02 19.11
CA PHE A 85 8.13 7.43 20.51
C PHE A 85 9.44 7.84 21.19
N TYR A 86 10.61 7.65 20.56
CA TYR A 86 11.90 8.11 21.08
C TYR A 86 11.95 9.61 21.46
N PRO A 87 11.26 10.55 20.78
CA PRO A 87 11.17 11.94 21.23
C PRO A 87 10.25 12.13 22.44
N PHE A 88 9.30 11.22 22.65
CA PHE A 88 8.31 11.27 23.73
C PHE A 88 8.76 10.54 25.00
N THR A 89 9.77 9.66 24.92
CA THR A 89 10.41 9.07 26.10
C THR A 89 11.23 10.09 26.92
N PHE A 90 11.61 11.23 26.33
CA PHE A 90 12.23 12.35 27.06
C PHE A 90 11.24 13.26 27.79
N LEU A 91 9.93 13.06 27.61
CA LEU A 91 8.86 13.85 28.23
C LEU A 91 8.24 13.19 29.48
N VAL A 92 8.82 12.08 29.95
CA VAL A 92 8.46 11.38 31.20
C VAL A 92 9.60 11.52 32.21
#